data_AF-A0A2S4KBL4-F1
#
_entry.id   AF-A0A2S4KBL4-F1
#
_cell.length_a   1.000
_cell.length_b   1.000
_cell.length_c   1.000
_cell.angle_alpha   90.00
_cell.angle_beta   90.00
_cell.angle_gamma   90.00
#
_symmetry.space_group_name_H-M   'P 1'
#
loop_
_entity.id
_entity.type
_entity.pdbx_description
1 polymer ?
#
loop_
_entity_poly.entity_id
_entity_poly.type
_entity_poly.pdbx_seq_one_letter_code
_entity_poly.pdbx_strand_id
1 'polypeptide(L)'
;MRKIVFVVFLLLGIGAGFLPARNDDWGLRIVMMAVGALFGGAIGGALSQFGKRRQRPRQLRNTEEADSIAGSDMMGREAAFNYWRDEGHLPFTKPPRPEHGSHMLDADKNI
;
A
#
# COMPACT_ATOMS: atom_id res chain seq x y z
N MET A 1 -11.66 -1.05 -21.49
CA MET A 1 -10.84 0.19 -21.64
C MET A 1 -9.54 0.19 -20.85
N ARG A 2 -9.53 -0.20 -19.56
CA ARG A 2 -8.36 -0.14 -18.67
C ARG A 2 -7.13 -0.97 -19.10
N LYS A 3 -7.37 -2.18 -19.61
CA LYS A 3 -6.31 -3.05 -20.17
C LYS A 3 -5.69 -2.46 -21.43
N ILE A 4 -6.46 -1.72 -22.22
CA ILE A 4 -6.00 -1.08 -23.46
C ILE A 4 -5.03 0.04 -23.12
N VAL A 5 -5.34 0.87 -22.12
CA VAL A 5 -4.42 1.92 -21.63
C VAL A 5 -3.07 1.33 -21.24
N PHE A 6 -3.08 0.25 -20.44
CA PHE A 6 -1.85 -0.44 -20.07
C PHE A 6 -1.05 -0.95 -21.29
N VAL A 7 -1.72 -1.64 -22.22
CA VAL A 7 -1.07 -2.19 -23.43
C VAL A 7 -0.51 -1.09 -24.32
N VAL A 8 -1.20 0.04 -24.48
CA VAL A 8 -0.71 1.18 -25.28
C VAL A 8 0.55 1.77 -24.68
N PHE A 9 0.58 2.05 -23.37
CA PHE A 9 1.77 2.59 -22.71
C PHE A 9 2.93 1.59 -22.68
N LEU A 10 2.64 0.30 -22.54
CA LEU A 10 3.66 -0.76 -22.62
C LEU A 10 4.30 -0.83 -24.02
N LEU A 11 3.49 -0.82 -25.08
CA LEU A 11 3.97 -0.84 -26.46
C LEU A 11 4.73 0.43 -26.83
N LEU A 12 4.26 1.60 -26.36
CA LEU A 12 5.00 2.86 -26.51
C LEU A 12 6.36 2.81 -25.82
N GLY A 13 6.43 2.24 -24.62
CA GLY A 13 7.70 2.05 -23.90
C GLY A 13 8.67 1.16 -24.66
N ILE A 14 8.21 0.01 -25.13
CA ILE A 14 9.02 -0.93 -25.93
C ILE A 14 9.50 -0.27 -27.23
N GLY A 15 8.60 0.43 -27.95
CA GLY A 15 8.93 1.13 -29.19
C GLY A 15 9.94 2.27 -28.97
N ALA A 16 9.76 3.06 -27.91
CA ALA A 16 10.69 4.13 -27.54
C ALA A 16 12.07 3.59 -27.15
N GLY A 17 12.14 2.44 -26.46
CA GLY A 17 13.39 1.76 -26.16
C GLY A 17 14.08 1.17 -27.39
N PHE A 18 13.31 0.76 -28.41
CA PHE A 18 13.87 0.20 -29.63
C PHE A 18 14.50 1.25 -30.57
N LEU A 19 13.90 2.44 -30.66
CA LEU A 19 14.37 3.53 -31.54
C LEU A 19 15.87 3.86 -31.42
N PRO A 20 16.45 4.06 -30.22
CA PRO A 20 17.87 4.36 -30.07
C PRO A 20 18.77 3.17 -30.40
N ALA A 21 18.37 1.94 -30.07
CA ALA A 21 19.19 0.74 -30.26
C ALA A 21 19.06 0.10 -31.64
N ARG A 22 18.31 0.72 -32.57
CA ARG A 22 17.93 0.11 -33.86
C ARG A 22 19.10 -0.34 -34.74
N ASN A 23 20.28 0.25 -34.56
CA ASN A 23 21.49 -0.03 -35.33
C ASN A 23 22.54 -0.81 -34.52
N ASP A 24 22.29 -1.07 -33.24
CA ASP A 24 23.26 -1.69 -32.35
C ASP A 24 23.09 -3.21 -32.29
N ASP A 25 23.92 -3.86 -31.48
CA ASP A 25 23.88 -5.30 -31.23
C ASP A 25 22.49 -5.78 -30.77
N TRP A 26 22.17 -6.99 -31.18
CA TRP A 26 20.92 -7.67 -30.83
C TRP A 26 20.66 -7.68 -29.30
N GLY A 27 21.72 -7.86 -28.51
CA GLY A 27 21.64 -7.82 -27.05
C GLY A 27 21.23 -6.45 -26.52
N LEU A 28 21.81 -5.38 -27.05
CA LEU A 28 21.49 -4.01 -26.63
C LEU A 28 20.05 -3.64 -26.98
N ARG A 29 19.55 -4.11 -28.13
CA ARG A 29 18.14 -3.92 -28.53
C ARG A 29 17.18 -4.54 -27.53
N ILE A 30 17.42 -5.78 -27.11
CA ILE A 30 16.56 -6.47 -26.13
C ILE A 30 16.60 -5.74 -24.80
N VAL A 31 17.78 -5.34 -24.33
CA VAL A 31 17.93 -4.61 -23.07
C VAL A 31 17.17 -3.29 -23.12
N MET A 32 17.30 -2.52 -24.20
CA MET A 32 16.62 -1.24 -24.32
C MET A 32 15.10 -1.38 -24.47
N MET A 33 14.62 -2.41 -25.17
CA MET A 33 13.19 -2.76 -25.17
C MET A 33 12.69 -3.11 -23.77
N ALA A 34 13.46 -3.87 -22.97
CA ALA A 34 13.08 -4.24 -21.61
C ALA A 34 13.05 -3.02 -20.67
N VAL A 35 14.03 -2.13 -20.77
CA VAL A 35 14.05 -0.85 -20.05
C VAL A 35 12.83 -0.01 -20.42
N GLY A 36 12.56 0.15 -21.70
CA GLY A 36 11.37 0.85 -22.19
C GLY A 36 10.06 0.23 -21.69
N ALA A 37 9.98 -1.11 -21.66
CA ALA A 37 8.83 -1.85 -21.12
C ALA A 37 8.63 -1.63 -19.62
N LEU A 38 9.71 -1.54 -18.83
CA LEU A 38 9.64 -1.27 -17.39
C LEU A 38 9.02 0.11 -17.13
N PHE A 39 9.50 1.15 -17.81
CA PHE A 39 8.96 2.51 -17.65
C PHE A 39 7.54 2.64 -18.21
N GLY A 40 7.29 2.11 -19.42
CA GLY A 40 5.96 2.10 -20.03
C GLY A 40 4.94 1.30 -19.22
N GLY A 41 5.35 0.17 -18.66
CA GLY A 41 4.54 -0.68 -17.79
C GLY A 41 4.23 -0.04 -16.43
N ALA A 42 5.20 0.63 -15.80
CA ALA A 42 4.97 1.35 -14.54
C ALA A 42 3.96 2.50 -14.71
N ILE A 43 4.14 3.33 -15.75
CA ILE A 43 3.24 4.45 -16.07
C ILE A 43 1.86 3.93 -16.49
N GLY A 44 1.81 2.99 -17.43
CA GLY A 44 0.57 2.36 -17.89
C GLY A 44 -0.18 1.62 -16.78
N GLY A 45 0.56 1.02 -15.85
CA GLY A 45 0.03 0.30 -14.68
C GLY A 45 -0.58 1.25 -13.65
N ALA A 46 0.09 2.36 -13.35
CA ALA A 46 -0.41 3.41 -12.47
C ALA A 46 -1.65 4.11 -13.06
N LEU A 47 -1.61 4.48 -14.35
CA LEU A 47 -2.75 5.10 -15.05
C LEU A 47 -3.92 4.14 -15.23
N SER A 48 -3.63 2.87 -15.50
CA SER A 48 -4.62 1.80 -15.43
C SER A 48 -5.31 1.83 -14.07
N GLN A 49 -4.59 2.10 -12.97
CA GLN A 49 -5.14 1.99 -11.62
C GLN A 49 -6.24 2.99 -11.22
N PHE A 50 -6.37 4.15 -11.87
CA PHE A 50 -7.30 5.22 -11.45
C PHE A 50 -8.80 4.87 -11.49
N GLY A 51 -9.21 3.83 -12.24
CA GLY A 51 -10.60 3.35 -12.24
C GLY A 51 -10.96 2.30 -11.18
N LYS A 52 -10.01 1.85 -10.34
CA LYS A 52 -10.31 0.90 -9.26
C LYS A 52 -10.77 1.74 -8.08
N ARG A 53 -12.08 1.72 -7.80
CA ARG A 53 -12.61 1.92 -6.44
C ARG A 53 -11.77 1.01 -5.55
N ARG A 54 -10.84 1.62 -4.79
CA ARG A 54 -9.82 1.03 -3.92
C ARG A 54 -10.24 -0.36 -3.45
N GLN A 55 -9.92 -1.40 -4.22
CA GLN A 55 -10.04 -2.76 -3.71
C GLN A 55 -8.93 -2.83 -2.68
N ARG A 56 -9.33 -2.61 -1.41
CA ARG A 56 -8.53 -2.87 -0.22
C ARG A 56 -7.74 -4.15 -0.51
N PRO A 57 -6.41 -4.16 -0.27
CA PRO A 57 -5.57 -5.27 -0.68
C PRO A 57 -6.15 -6.56 -0.11
N ARG A 58 -6.70 -7.39 -1.00
CA ARG A 58 -7.24 -8.71 -0.71
C ARG A 58 -6.06 -9.69 -0.65
N GLN A 59 -5.05 -9.32 0.13
CA GLN A 59 -3.78 -10.03 0.27
C GLN A 59 -3.38 -10.00 1.74
N LEU A 60 -4.07 -10.84 2.52
CA LEU A 60 -3.46 -11.81 3.43
C LEU A 60 -4.60 -12.72 3.87
N ARG A 61 -5.00 -13.66 2.99
CA ARG A 61 -6.08 -14.63 3.27
C ARG A 61 -5.54 -16.00 3.70
N ASN A 62 -4.22 -16.12 3.90
CA ASN A 62 -3.56 -17.42 4.10
C ASN A 62 -2.52 -17.38 5.24
N THR A 63 -2.85 -16.76 6.37
CA THR A 63 -2.10 -16.97 7.61
C THR A 63 -3.07 -16.79 8.77
N GLU A 64 -3.82 -17.86 9.07
CA GLU A 64 -4.28 -18.23 10.43
C GLU A 64 -5.18 -17.18 11.10
N GLU A 65 -6.52 -17.15 10.98
CA GLU A 65 -7.51 -18.23 11.11
C GLU A 65 -7.30 -19.16 12.31
N ALA A 66 -6.94 -18.61 13.48
CA ALA A 66 -7.31 -19.19 14.77
C ALA A 66 -7.52 -18.05 15.79
N ASP A 67 -8.69 -18.02 16.41
CA ASP A 67 -9.11 -17.09 17.47
C ASP A 67 -9.34 -15.63 17.09
N SER A 68 -10.51 -15.34 16.52
CA SER A 68 -11.23 -14.09 16.83
C SER A 68 -12.71 -14.27 16.56
N ILE A 69 -13.47 -14.26 17.65
CA ILE A 69 -14.92 -14.39 17.70
C ILE A 69 -15.59 -13.31 16.82
N ALA A 70 -16.61 -13.77 16.10
CA ALA A 70 -17.51 -12.99 15.25
C ALA A 70 -17.82 -11.61 15.85
N GLY A 71 -17.41 -10.54 15.15
CA GLY A 71 -17.71 -9.13 15.48
C GLY A 71 -16.49 -8.21 15.60
N SER A 72 -15.27 -8.75 15.67
CA SER A 72 -14.02 -7.99 15.94
C SER A 72 -13.21 -7.59 14.69
N ASP A 73 -13.55 -8.11 13.51
CA ASP A 73 -12.67 -8.05 12.33
C ASP A 73 -12.50 -6.67 11.71
N MET A 74 -13.45 -5.75 11.93
CA MET A 74 -13.31 -4.35 11.51
C MET A 74 -12.52 -3.53 12.53
N MET A 75 -12.69 -3.82 13.83
CA MET A 75 -12.14 -3.00 14.91
C MET A 75 -10.64 -3.21 15.07
N GLY A 76 -10.15 -4.45 15.07
CA GLY A 76 -8.72 -4.74 15.20
C GLY A 76 -7.89 -4.28 14.00
N ARG A 77 -8.44 -4.39 12.79
CA ARG A 77 -7.78 -3.94 11.56
C ARG A 77 -7.67 -2.42 11.49
N GLU A 78 -8.71 -1.68 11.86
CA GLU A 78 -8.69 -0.21 11.86
C GLU A 78 -7.88 0.33 13.04
N ALA A 79 -7.87 -0.37 14.19
CA ALA A 79 -7.00 -0.07 15.31
C ALA A 79 -5.51 -0.25 14.96
N ALA A 80 -5.14 -1.25 14.15
CA ALA A 80 -3.75 -1.47 13.74
C ALA A 80 -3.21 -0.35 12.83
N PHE A 81 -4.02 0.19 11.91
CA PHE A 81 -3.59 1.30 11.04
C PHE A 81 -3.37 2.60 11.83
N ASN A 82 -4.18 2.83 12.85
CA ASN A 82 -4.08 4.02 13.70
C ASN A 82 -3.37 3.74 15.02
N TYR A 83 -2.65 2.62 15.12
CA TYR A 83 -2.06 2.14 16.38
C TYR A 83 -1.17 3.21 17.05
N TRP A 84 -0.34 3.90 16.28
CA TRP A 84 0.53 4.95 16.81
C TRP A 84 -0.24 6.14 17.41
N ARG A 85 -1.46 6.41 16.93
CA ARG A 85 -2.32 7.48 17.43
C ARG A 85 -3.16 6.99 18.63
N ASP A 86 -3.83 5.86 18.44
CA ASP A 86 -4.91 5.40 19.31
C ASP A 86 -4.48 4.30 20.29
N GLU A 87 -3.30 3.69 20.11
CA GLU A 87 -2.71 2.66 20.98
C GLU A 87 -3.64 1.46 21.23
N GLY A 88 -4.47 1.12 20.25
CA GLY A 88 -5.46 0.05 20.35
C GLY A 88 -6.81 0.49 20.93
N HIS A 89 -6.97 1.77 21.28
CA HIS A 89 -8.28 2.34 21.61
C HIS A 89 -9.10 2.61 20.35
N LEU A 90 -10.42 2.70 20.54
CA LEU A 90 -11.31 3.16 19.48
C LEU A 90 -11.03 4.63 19.17
N PRO A 91 -11.40 5.10 17.95
CA PRO A 91 -11.22 6.50 17.59
C PRO A 91 -11.87 7.41 18.63
N PHE A 92 -11.10 8.36 19.15
CA PHE A 92 -11.53 9.34 20.17
C PHE A 92 -11.92 8.75 21.53
N THR A 93 -11.65 7.47 21.80
CA THR A 93 -11.87 6.86 23.13
C THR A 93 -10.57 6.65 23.90
N LYS A 94 -9.45 7.19 23.40
CA LYS A 94 -8.17 7.14 24.10
C LYS A 94 -8.31 7.93 25.41
N PRO A 95 -8.04 7.31 26.58
CA PRO A 95 -8.09 8.05 27.84
C PRO A 95 -7.05 9.17 27.81
N PRO A 96 -7.33 10.33 28.42
CA PRO A 96 -6.34 11.38 28.58
C PRO A 96 -5.12 10.77 29.27
N ARG A 97 -3.95 10.90 28.65
CA ARG A 97 -2.71 10.47 29.29
C ARG A 97 -2.49 11.38 30.50
N PRO A 98 -2.15 10.84 31.68
CA PRO A 98 -1.74 11.70 32.78
C PRO A 98 -0.52 12.51 32.30
N GLU A 99 -0.66 13.84 32.22
CA GLU A 99 0.39 14.74 31.72
C GLU A 99 1.68 14.62 32.54
N HIS A 100 1.54 14.21 33.79
CA HIS A 100 2.61 13.79 34.67
C HIS A 100 2.29 12.36 35.07
N GLY A 101 3.02 11.39 34.48
CA GLY A 101 2.77 9.96 34.66
C GLY A 101 2.45 9.61 36.11
N SER A 102 1.52 8.69 36.32
CA SER A 102 0.94 8.35 37.64
C SER A 102 1.99 8.31 38.75
N HIS A 103 2.22 9.45 39.42
CA HIS A 103 3.19 9.52 40.49
C HIS A 103 2.59 8.75 41.66
N MET A 104 3.32 7.78 42.20
CA MET A 104 2.90 7.03 43.39
C MET A 104 2.67 7.92 44.62
N LEU A 105 2.95 9.22 44.53
CA LEU A 105 2.93 10.20 45.61
C LEU A 105 1.92 11.34 45.38
N ASP A 106 0.93 11.16 44.50
CA ASP A 106 -0.18 12.12 44.42
C ASP A 106 -1.00 12.08 45.71
N ALA A 107 -1.01 13.21 46.42
CA ALA A 107 -1.64 13.33 47.74
C ALA A 107 -3.17 13.19 47.72
N ASP A 108 -3.80 13.18 46.53
CA ASP A 108 -5.25 13.04 46.36
C ASP A 108 -5.76 11.59 46.52
N LYS A 109 -4.86 10.59 46.48
CA LYS A 109 -5.24 9.17 46.57
C LYS A 109 -5.56 8.68 47.98
N ASN A 110 -5.37 9.52 48.99
CA ASN A 110 -5.38 9.13 50.40
C ASN A 110 -6.50 9.79 51.22
N ILE A 111 -7.60 10.23 50.59
CA ILE A 111 -8.78 10.77 51.26
C ILE A 111 -10.00 9.89 50.99
#